data_AF-A0A7S8MY31-F1
#
_entry.id   AF-A0A7S8MY31-F1
#
_cell.length_a   1.000
_cell.length_b   1.000
_cell.length_c   1.000
_cell.angle_alpha   90.00
_cell.angle_beta   90.00
_cell.angle_gamma   90.00
#
_symmetry.space_group_name_H-M   'P 1'
#
loop_
_entity.id
_entity.type
_entity.pdbx_description
1 polymer ?
#
loop_
_entity_poly.entity_id
_entity_poly.type
_entity_poly.pdbx_seq_one_letter_code
_entity_poly.pdbx_strand_id
1 'polypeptide(L)'
;MNDFTASNGIGVEINDEEQIVFAVPNRPTSPVWMKPDERVALREFFRAEEDERLGRWRWPENPEYVVYRADDDARVLHEPSGQVWVITRRAVNGATYGGIQDWHRAARAFFDAHPDPLDMPDGIYMVNKTFHPYERLVQRRRGKWLHLYRGDAPQHETHTAEQVARIAAKEGRLTPLVQVPEPDTTGGAS
;
A
#
# COMPACT_ATOMS: atom_id res chain seq x y z
N MET A 1 -23.60 23.51 -16.07
CA MET A 1 -24.64 22.62 -15.54
C MET A 1 -24.06 21.21 -15.57
N ASN A 2 -24.00 20.54 -14.42
CA ASN A 2 -23.43 19.20 -14.30
C ASN A 2 -24.57 18.22 -14.04
N ASP A 3 -25.04 17.60 -15.11
CA ASP A 3 -26.08 16.58 -15.03
C ASP A 3 -25.42 15.21 -15.01
N PHE A 4 -25.79 14.38 -14.05
CA PHE A 4 -25.25 13.05 -13.84
C PHE A 4 -26.39 12.06 -13.61
N THR A 5 -26.34 10.89 -14.24
CA THR A 5 -27.24 9.78 -13.91
C THR A 5 -26.44 8.73 -13.15
N ALA A 6 -26.83 8.47 -11.91
CA ALA A 6 -26.22 7.43 -11.09
C ALA A 6 -26.51 6.04 -11.67
N SER A 7 -25.68 5.05 -11.31
CA SER A 7 -25.82 3.66 -11.79
C SER A 7 -27.14 2.99 -11.41
N ASN A 8 -27.84 3.52 -10.40
CA ASN A 8 -29.19 3.10 -10.00
C ASN A 8 -30.31 3.82 -10.79
N GLY A 9 -29.98 4.60 -11.82
CA GLY A 9 -30.90 5.31 -12.70
C GLY A 9 -31.46 6.62 -12.15
N ILE A 10 -30.98 7.10 -10.99
CA ILE A 10 -31.41 8.38 -10.42
C ILE A 10 -30.60 9.52 -11.07
N GLY A 11 -31.32 10.50 -11.63
CA GLY A 11 -30.70 11.74 -12.11
C GLY A 11 -30.31 12.64 -10.94
N VAL A 12 -29.14 13.23 -11.03
CA VAL A 12 -28.60 14.22 -10.09
C VAL A 12 -28.20 15.43 -10.92
N GLU A 13 -28.82 16.57 -10.62
CA GLU A 13 -28.49 17.85 -11.25
C GLU A 13 -28.16 18.89 -10.18
N ILE A 14 -27.33 19.87 -10.56
CA ILE A 14 -27.13 21.09 -9.78
C ILE A 14 -27.86 22.20 -10.53
N ASN A 15 -28.92 22.73 -9.93
CA ASN A 15 -29.74 23.78 -10.56
C ASN A 15 -29.05 25.16 -10.50
N ASP A 16 -29.70 26.19 -11.07
CA ASP A 16 -29.17 27.57 -11.11
C ASP A 16 -29.04 28.22 -9.72
N GLU A 17 -29.75 27.70 -8.71
CA GLU A 17 -29.65 28.09 -7.30
C GLU A 17 -28.58 27.26 -6.56
N GLU A 18 -27.76 26.52 -7.29
CA GLU A 18 -26.73 25.60 -6.83
C GLU A 18 -27.22 24.48 -5.88
N GLN A 19 -28.50 24.14 -5.89
CA GLN A 19 -29.05 23.03 -5.11
C GLN A 19 -28.81 21.70 -5.79
N ILE A 20 -28.62 20.65 -5.00
CA ILE A 20 -28.60 19.28 -5.52
C ILE A 20 -30.04 18.78 -5.62
N VAL A 21 -30.41 18.37 -6.82
CA VAL A 21 -31.76 17.91 -7.13
C VAL A 21 -31.71 16.45 -7.60
N PHE A 22 -32.51 15.60 -6.96
CA PHE A 22 -32.64 14.19 -7.32
C PHE A 22 -33.90 13.97 -8.16
N ALA A 23 -33.71 13.60 -9.43
CA ALA A 23 -34.78 13.23 -10.33
C ALA A 23 -35.13 11.74 -10.13
N VAL A 24 -36.05 11.48 -9.18
CA VAL A 24 -36.54 10.13 -8.89
C VAL A 24 -37.86 9.91 -9.64
N PRO A 25 -37.98 8.85 -10.48
CA PRO A 25 -39.22 8.57 -11.20
C PRO A 25 -40.42 8.42 -10.25
N ASN A 26 -41.55 9.02 -10.62
CA ASN A 26 -42.81 8.96 -9.87
C ASN A 26 -42.76 9.55 -8.44
N ARG A 27 -41.77 10.40 -8.13
CA ARG A 27 -41.75 11.20 -6.90
C ARG A 27 -41.65 12.68 -7.24
N PRO A 28 -42.29 13.56 -6.46
CA PRO A 28 -42.03 14.98 -6.58
C PRO A 28 -40.55 15.23 -6.35
N THR A 29 -39.92 15.93 -7.28
CA THR A 29 -38.54 16.38 -7.15
C THR A 29 -38.44 17.25 -5.90
N SER A 30 -37.64 16.84 -4.92
CA SER A 30 -37.41 17.61 -3.70
C SER A 30 -35.95 18.06 -3.70
N PRO A 31 -35.68 19.37 -3.85
CA PRO A 31 -34.33 19.88 -3.81
C PRO A 31 -33.75 19.67 -2.41
N VAL A 32 -32.52 19.17 -2.34
CA VAL A 32 -31.77 19.12 -1.09
C VAL A 32 -30.98 20.42 -0.99
N TRP A 33 -31.37 21.23 -0.01
CA TRP A 33 -30.67 22.47 0.32
C TRP A 33 -29.39 22.12 1.07
N MET A 34 -28.25 22.47 0.47
CA MET A 34 -26.94 22.41 1.09
C MET A 34 -26.21 23.72 0.86
N LYS A 35 -25.53 24.20 1.89
CA LYS A 35 -24.62 25.35 1.77
C LYS A 35 -23.42 24.98 0.90
N PRO A 36 -22.75 25.95 0.27
CA PRO A 36 -21.55 25.70 -0.52
C PRO A 36 -20.49 24.86 0.21
N ASP A 37 -20.22 25.16 1.47
CA ASP A 37 -19.20 24.45 2.27
C ASP A 37 -19.62 22.99 2.58
N GLU A 38 -20.91 22.73 2.76
CA GLU A 38 -21.44 21.37 2.97
C GLU A 38 -21.23 20.50 1.72
N ARG A 39 -21.32 21.10 0.52
CA ARG A 39 -21.02 20.40 -0.74
C ARG A 39 -19.54 20.10 -0.89
N VAL A 40 -18.66 20.98 -0.43
CA VAL A 40 -17.20 20.73 -0.41
C VAL A 40 -16.90 19.55 0.51
N ALA A 41 -17.43 19.57 1.73
CA ALA A 41 -17.27 18.48 2.69
C ALA A 41 -17.79 17.14 2.13
N LEU A 42 -18.95 17.15 1.45
CA LEU A 42 -19.51 15.94 0.84
C LEU A 42 -18.62 15.39 -0.30
N ARG A 43 -18.02 16.27 -1.10
CA ARG A 43 -17.06 15.86 -2.15
C ARG A 43 -15.80 15.27 -1.56
N GLU A 44 -15.28 15.85 -0.48
CA GLU A 44 -14.11 15.32 0.24
C GLU A 44 -14.42 13.97 0.88
N PHE A 45 -15.61 13.80 1.46
CA PHE A 45 -16.07 12.53 2.02
C PHE A 45 -16.07 11.42 0.97
N PHE A 46 -16.73 11.62 -0.17
CA PHE A 46 -16.74 10.61 -1.23
C PHE A 46 -15.36 10.36 -1.84
N ARG A 47 -14.51 11.40 -1.90
CA ARG A 47 -13.13 11.24 -2.35
C ARG A 47 -12.32 10.37 -1.38
N ALA A 48 -12.49 10.57 -0.07
CA ALA A 48 -11.84 9.76 0.96
C ALA A 48 -12.33 8.30 0.96
N GLU A 49 -13.64 8.07 0.78
CA GLU A 49 -14.20 6.72 0.65
C GLU A 49 -13.63 5.99 -0.58
N GLU A 50 -13.52 6.69 -1.71
CA GLU A 50 -12.92 6.15 -2.93
C GLU A 50 -11.41 5.92 -2.78
N ASP A 51 -10.69 6.83 -2.10
CA ASP A 51 -9.28 6.67 -1.76
C ASP A 51 -9.06 5.39 -0.95
N GLU A 52 -9.87 5.17 0.10
CA GLU A 52 -9.83 3.97 0.94
C GLU A 52 -10.15 2.70 0.13
N ARG A 53 -11.24 2.73 -0.65
CA ARG A 53 -11.68 1.59 -1.48
C ARG A 53 -10.62 1.14 -2.48
N LEU A 54 -9.85 2.08 -3.03
CA LEU A 54 -8.79 1.81 -3.99
C LEU A 54 -7.43 1.52 -3.32
N GLY A 55 -7.33 1.61 -2.00
CA GLY A 55 -6.04 1.54 -1.29
C GLY A 55 -5.09 2.67 -1.69
N ARG A 56 -5.65 3.81 -2.09
CA ARG A 56 -4.96 5.00 -2.58
C ARG A 56 -4.71 5.93 -1.40
N TRP A 57 -3.46 6.38 -1.25
CA TRP A 57 -3.12 7.41 -0.28
C TRP A 57 -2.99 8.76 -0.98
N ARG A 58 -3.79 9.74 -0.60
CA ARG A 58 -3.75 11.10 -1.16
C ARG A 58 -2.83 11.98 -0.34
N TRP A 59 -1.92 12.68 -1.01
CA TRP A 59 -0.97 13.55 -0.32
C TRP A 59 -1.69 14.80 0.23
N PRO A 60 -1.68 15.07 1.55
CA PRO A 60 -2.46 16.18 2.12
C PRO A 60 -2.01 17.58 1.69
N GLU A 61 -0.72 17.77 1.37
CA GLU A 61 -0.18 19.08 0.98
C GLU A 61 -0.44 19.41 -0.49
N ASN A 62 -0.50 18.39 -1.35
CA ASN A 62 -0.94 18.55 -2.74
C ASN A 62 -1.85 17.36 -3.14
N PRO A 63 -3.17 17.53 -3.01
CA PRO A 63 -4.15 16.49 -3.31
C PRO A 63 -4.18 16.01 -4.76
N GLU A 64 -3.50 16.67 -5.70
CA GLU A 64 -3.38 16.21 -7.09
C GLU A 64 -2.48 14.97 -7.23
N TYR A 65 -1.64 14.71 -6.21
CA TYR A 65 -0.81 13.52 -6.14
C TYR A 65 -1.43 12.46 -5.24
N VAL A 66 -1.51 11.27 -5.79
CA VAL A 66 -1.99 10.07 -5.10
C VAL A 66 -0.94 8.98 -5.21
N VAL A 67 -0.79 8.19 -4.15
CA VAL A 67 0.23 7.17 -4.03
C VAL A 67 -0.43 5.82 -3.80
N TYR A 68 -0.06 4.85 -4.63
CA TYR A 68 -0.42 3.46 -4.43
C TYR A 68 0.76 2.73 -3.82
N ARG A 69 0.50 1.96 -2.76
CA ARG A 69 1.47 1.01 -2.22
C ARG A 69 1.59 -0.16 -3.18
N ALA A 70 2.81 -0.49 -3.57
CA ALA A 70 3.20 -1.80 -4.08
C ALA A 70 4.31 -2.35 -3.15
N ASP A 71 4.75 -3.60 -3.35
CA ASP A 71 5.50 -4.37 -2.35
C ASP A 71 6.61 -3.57 -1.64
N ASP A 72 7.63 -3.14 -2.41
CA ASP A 72 8.78 -2.35 -1.93
C ASP A 72 8.86 -0.95 -2.59
N ASP A 73 7.87 -0.62 -3.42
CA ASP A 73 7.80 0.62 -4.20
C ASP A 73 6.47 1.35 -4.02
N ALA A 74 6.53 2.66 -4.25
CA ALA A 74 5.39 3.55 -4.29
C ALA A 74 5.15 3.97 -5.74
N ARG A 75 3.90 3.86 -6.20
CA ARG A 75 3.47 4.42 -7.48
C ARG A 75 2.79 5.74 -7.23
N VAL A 76 3.44 6.83 -7.62
CA VAL A 76 2.90 8.18 -7.51
C VAL A 76 2.18 8.52 -8.81
N LEU A 77 0.91 8.88 -8.75
CA LEU A 77 0.09 9.33 -9.86
C LEU A 77 -0.26 10.80 -9.66
N HIS A 78 -0.06 11.62 -10.69
CA HIS A 78 -0.60 12.97 -10.76
C HIS A 78 -1.95 12.91 -11.49
N GLU A 79 -3.05 13.02 -10.74
CA GLU A 79 -4.40 12.81 -11.27
C GLU A 79 -4.76 13.72 -12.46
N PRO A 80 -4.41 15.03 -12.47
CA PRO A 80 -4.77 15.90 -13.59
C PRO A 80 -4.07 15.54 -14.91
N SER A 81 -2.80 15.13 -14.88
CA SER A 81 -2.04 14.79 -16.09
C SER A 81 -2.05 13.30 -16.43
N GLY A 82 -2.47 12.45 -15.49
CA GLY A 82 -2.39 10.99 -15.61
C GLY A 82 -0.97 10.43 -15.56
N GLN A 83 0.05 11.26 -15.29
CA GLN A 83 1.44 10.82 -15.22
C GLN A 83 1.69 9.95 -14.00
N VAL A 84 2.47 8.88 -14.19
CA VAL A 84 2.80 7.91 -13.14
C VAL A 84 4.32 7.80 -13.01
N TRP A 85 4.79 7.81 -11.76
CA TRP A 85 6.17 7.54 -11.38
C TRP A 85 6.20 6.36 -10.43
N VAL A 86 7.27 5.57 -10.50
CA VAL A 86 7.52 4.45 -9.60
C VAL A 86 8.83 4.71 -8.89
N ILE A 87 8.82 4.65 -7.56
CA ILE A 87 10.01 4.93 -6.75
C ILE A 87 10.06 4.03 -5.52
N THR A 88 11.25 3.50 -5.24
CA THR A 88 11.49 2.71 -4.03
C THR A 88 11.82 3.61 -2.84
N ARG A 89 11.59 3.10 -1.62
CA ARG A 89 11.99 3.80 -0.38
C ARG A 89 13.50 4.14 -0.38
N ARG A 90 14.34 3.25 -0.90
CA ARG A 90 15.79 3.49 -1.00
C ARG A 90 16.11 4.65 -1.96
N ALA A 91 15.44 4.70 -3.11
CA ALA A 91 15.66 5.75 -4.10
C ALA A 91 15.19 7.12 -3.60
N VAL A 92 14.05 7.20 -2.90
CA VAL A 92 13.53 8.48 -2.37
C VAL A 92 14.44 9.10 -1.31
N ASN A 93 15.19 8.27 -0.58
CA ASN A 93 16.14 8.73 0.45
C ASN A 93 17.52 9.04 -0.12
N GLY A 94 17.92 8.37 -1.20
CA GLY A 94 19.21 8.57 -1.87
C GLY A 94 19.26 9.76 -2.83
N ALA A 95 18.12 10.30 -3.25
CA ALA A 95 18.07 11.40 -4.19
C ALA A 95 18.54 12.73 -3.54
N THR A 96 19.74 13.18 -3.95
CA THR A 96 20.28 14.53 -3.70
C THR A 96 20.02 15.50 -4.86
N TYR A 97 19.15 15.14 -5.80
CA TYR A 97 18.95 15.90 -7.03
C TYR A 97 18.35 17.29 -6.78
N GLY A 98 18.98 18.30 -7.40
CA GLY A 98 18.58 19.69 -7.34
C GLY A 98 17.14 19.89 -7.80
N GLY A 99 16.32 20.45 -6.92
CA GLY A 99 14.88 20.65 -7.13
C GLY A 99 14.07 19.39 -6.88
N ILE A 100 13.66 19.17 -5.63
CA ILE A 100 12.75 18.06 -5.29
C ILE A 100 11.38 18.36 -5.92
N GLN A 101 11.10 17.68 -7.04
CA GLN A 101 9.82 17.72 -7.73
C GLN A 101 8.70 17.20 -6.82
N ASP A 102 7.47 17.70 -7.00
CA ASP A 102 6.36 17.40 -6.09
C ASP A 102 6.02 15.90 -6.00
N TRP A 103 6.11 15.15 -7.10
CA TRP A 103 5.92 13.69 -7.05
C TRP A 103 6.91 13.00 -6.11
N HIS A 104 8.14 13.52 -6.00
CA HIS A 104 9.16 12.98 -5.10
C HIS A 104 8.86 13.35 -3.64
N ARG A 105 8.29 14.54 -3.38
CA ARG A 105 7.79 14.92 -2.06
C ARG A 105 6.61 14.06 -1.64
N ALA A 106 5.67 13.79 -2.55
CA ALA A 106 4.53 12.92 -2.32
C ALA A 106 4.98 11.50 -1.96
N ALA A 107 5.95 10.92 -2.70
CA ALA A 107 6.53 9.62 -2.37
C ALA A 107 7.19 9.61 -0.98
N ARG A 108 7.98 10.64 -0.65
CA ARG A 108 8.62 10.74 0.67
C ARG A 108 7.59 10.83 1.78
N ALA A 109 6.61 11.71 1.65
CA ALA A 109 5.53 11.87 2.62
C ALA A 109 4.73 10.57 2.80
N PHE A 110 4.49 9.83 1.71
CA PHE A 110 3.87 8.51 1.78
C PHE A 110 4.70 7.53 2.61
N PHE A 111 6.02 7.42 2.35
CA PHE A 111 6.90 6.52 3.09
C PHE A 111 7.09 6.92 4.56
N ASP A 112 7.07 8.22 4.88
CA ASP A 112 7.11 8.75 6.24
C ASP A 112 5.82 8.45 7.02
N ALA A 113 4.66 8.54 6.35
CA ALA A 113 3.36 8.20 6.93
C ALA A 113 3.14 6.68 7.07
N HIS A 114 3.86 5.87 6.29
CA HIS A 114 3.75 4.41 6.29
C HIS A 114 5.13 3.76 6.51
N PRO A 115 5.72 3.89 7.71
CA PRO A 115 6.97 3.23 8.02
C PRO A 115 6.81 1.71 7.89
N ASP A 116 7.83 1.03 7.35
CA ASP A 116 7.77 -0.42 7.27
C ASP A 116 7.82 -1.02 8.68
N PRO A 117 7.13 -2.15 8.93
CA PRO A 117 7.13 -2.77 10.25
C PRO A 117 8.54 -3.10 10.77
N LEU A 118 9.52 -3.26 9.87
CA LEU A 118 10.92 -3.52 10.20
C LEU A 118 11.70 -2.25 10.57
N ASP A 119 11.19 -1.07 10.23
CA ASP A 119 11.81 0.24 10.48
C ASP A 119 11.24 0.92 11.73
N MET A 120 10.26 0.31 12.40
CA MET A 120 9.70 0.86 13.63
C MET A 120 10.64 0.61 14.82
N PRO A 121 10.81 1.59 15.74
CA PRO A 121 11.50 1.36 17.00
C PRO A 121 10.84 0.20 17.75
N ASP A 122 11.66 -0.70 18.30
CA ASP A 122 11.24 -1.94 18.97
C ASP A 122 9.97 -1.76 19.84
N GLY A 123 8.78 -2.17 19.33
CA GLY A 123 7.63 -2.44 20.20
C GLY A 123 6.21 -2.02 19.78
N ILE A 124 5.98 -1.34 18.65
CA ILE A 124 4.61 -0.98 18.23
C ILE A 124 4.28 -1.63 16.89
N TYR A 125 3.49 -2.70 16.91
CA TYR A 125 2.92 -3.31 15.70
C TYR A 125 1.42 -3.02 15.67
N MET A 126 0.99 -2.19 14.73
CA MET A 126 -0.43 -2.04 14.39
C MET A 126 -0.83 -3.25 13.54
N VAL A 127 -1.64 -4.15 14.11
CA VAL A 127 -2.27 -5.24 13.35
C VAL A 127 -3.30 -4.62 12.41
N ASN A 128 -2.97 -4.54 11.13
CA ASN A 128 -3.88 -4.02 10.13
C ASN A 128 -4.97 -5.07 9.85
N LYS A 129 -6.23 -4.76 10.17
CA LYS A 129 -7.37 -5.71 10.18
C LYS A 129 -7.81 -6.20 8.79
N THR A 130 -7.21 -5.70 7.71
CA THR A 130 -7.71 -5.91 6.35
C THR A 130 -7.17 -7.15 5.64
N PHE A 131 -6.36 -7.99 6.29
CA PHE A 131 -5.87 -9.24 5.71
C PHE A 131 -6.39 -10.50 6.43
N HIS A 132 -7.06 -11.35 5.65
CA HIS A 132 -7.52 -12.71 6.00
C HIS A 132 -6.33 -13.68 6.30
N PRO A 133 -6.62 -14.90 6.79
CA PRO A 133 -6.66 -15.28 8.21
C PRO A 133 -5.29 -15.56 8.87
N TYR A 134 -4.16 -15.26 8.24
CA TYR A 134 -2.85 -15.52 8.85
C TYR A 134 -2.33 -14.27 9.54
N GLU A 135 -2.63 -14.15 10.84
CA GLU A 135 -1.94 -13.19 11.71
C GLU A 135 -0.44 -13.53 11.72
N ARG A 136 0.34 -12.77 10.94
CA ARG A 136 1.79 -12.88 10.92
C ARG A 136 2.36 -12.08 12.09
N LEU A 137 2.50 -12.75 13.24
CA LEU A 137 3.21 -12.19 14.38
C LEU A 137 4.71 -12.43 14.20
N VAL A 138 5.47 -11.34 14.09
CA VAL A 138 6.93 -11.41 14.08
C VAL A 138 7.43 -10.95 15.44
N GLN A 139 8.13 -11.83 16.15
CA GLN A 139 8.72 -11.51 17.46
C GLN A 139 10.24 -11.67 17.40
N ARG A 140 10.96 -10.67 17.91
CA ARG A 140 12.42 -10.73 18.07
C ARG A 140 12.77 -11.20 19.48
N ARG A 141 13.46 -12.33 19.60
CA ARG A 141 14.02 -12.83 20.88
C ARG A 141 15.49 -13.16 20.69
N ARG A 142 16.37 -12.56 21.52
CA ARG A 142 17.83 -12.82 21.54
C ARG A 142 18.49 -12.79 20.14
N GLY A 143 18.17 -11.79 19.33
CA GLY A 143 18.79 -11.60 18.01
C GLY A 143 18.31 -12.55 16.91
N LYS A 144 17.27 -13.37 17.14
CA LYS A 144 16.65 -14.21 16.11
C LYS A 144 15.20 -13.78 15.86
N TRP A 145 14.82 -13.84 14.58
CA TRP A 145 13.45 -13.60 14.11
C TRP A 145 12.64 -14.88 14.23
N LEU A 146 11.55 -14.84 15.01
CA LEU A 146 10.57 -15.91 15.06
C LEU A 146 9.32 -15.49 14.30
N HIS A 147 8.95 -16.30 13.30
CA HIS A 147 7.66 -16.23 12.64
C HIS A 147 6.66 -17.04 13.46
N LEU A 148 5.72 -16.37 14.10
CA LEU A 148 4.63 -16.99 14.83
C LEU A 148 3.39 -16.96 13.94
N TYR A 149 2.88 -18.13 13.62
CA TYR A 149 1.61 -18.30 12.92
C TYR A 149 0.57 -18.70 13.96
N ARG A 150 -0.52 -17.94 14.07
CA ARG A 150 -1.66 -18.30 14.90
C ARG A 150 -2.70 -19.02 14.05
N GLY A 151 -2.95 -20.28 14.34
CA GLY A 151 -4.02 -21.09 13.74
C GLY A 151 -4.35 -22.28 14.63
N ASP A 152 -5.64 -22.58 14.78
CA ASP A 152 -6.15 -23.70 15.59
C ASP A 152 -5.92 -25.04 14.87
N ALA A 153 -4.83 -25.75 15.23
CA ALA A 153 -4.55 -27.22 15.22
C ALA A 153 -4.79 -28.08 13.94
N PRO A 154 -4.19 -29.30 13.78
CA PRO A 154 -3.34 -30.07 14.70
C PRO A 154 -1.96 -30.48 14.14
N GLN A 155 -1.02 -30.69 15.08
CA GLN A 155 0.20 -31.51 15.00
C GLN A 155 0.92 -31.63 13.64
N HIS A 156 1.94 -30.81 13.41
CA HIS A 156 3.12 -31.26 12.67
C HIS A 156 4.38 -30.75 13.35
N GLU A 157 5.23 -31.71 13.72
CA GLU A 157 6.49 -31.54 14.41
C GLU A 157 7.42 -30.60 13.64
N THR A 158 8.00 -29.62 14.34
CA THR A 158 9.07 -28.77 13.83
C THR A 158 10.28 -29.64 13.46
N HIS A 159 10.58 -29.79 12.17
CA HIS A 159 11.85 -30.37 11.72
C HIS A 159 12.87 -29.26 11.48
N THR A 160 14.08 -29.44 12.00
CA THR A 160 15.21 -28.53 11.73
C THR A 160 15.72 -28.74 10.31
N ALA A 161 16.42 -27.75 9.74
CA ALA A 161 16.98 -27.81 8.39
C ALA A 161 17.87 -29.04 8.15
N GLU A 162 18.48 -29.59 9.20
CA GLU A 162 19.26 -30.83 9.17
C GLU A 162 18.42 -32.09 8.93
N GLN A 163 17.17 -32.13 9.44
CA GLN A 163 16.25 -33.26 9.23
C GLN A 163 15.67 -33.23 7.80
N VAL A 164 15.39 -32.05 7.26
CA VAL A 164 14.96 -31.87 5.86
C VAL A 164 16.05 -32.34 4.90
N ALA A 165 17.32 -32.05 5.18
CA ALA A 165 18.46 -32.51 4.38
C ALA A 165 18.64 -34.05 4.41
N ARG A 166 18.39 -34.70 5.55
CA ARG A 166 18.45 -36.17 5.66
C ARG A 166 17.31 -36.88 4.94
N ILE A 167 16.10 -36.31 4.95
CA ILE A 167 14.94 -36.87 4.25
C ILE A 167 15.14 -36.75 2.73
N ALA A 168 15.61 -35.59 2.25
CA ALA A 168 15.93 -35.38 0.84
C ALA A 168 17.02 -36.32 0.31
N ALA A 169 18.05 -36.62 1.12
CA ALA A 169 19.11 -37.57 0.75
C ALA A 169 18.62 -39.03 0.72
N LYS A 170 17.63 -39.39 1.55
CA LYS A 170 17.06 -40.75 1.61
C LYS A 170 16.11 -41.04 0.44
N GLU A 171 15.51 -40.00 -0.14
CA GLU A 171 14.54 -40.11 -1.25
C GLU A 171 15.18 -40.01 -2.65
N GLY A 172 16.51 -39.98 -2.75
CA GLY A 172 17.22 -40.03 -4.03
C GLY A 172 16.96 -38.82 -4.95
N ARG A 173 16.47 -37.72 -4.39
CA ARG A 173 16.13 -36.49 -5.12
C ARG A 173 17.03 -35.36 -4.63
N LEU A 174 18.22 -35.27 -5.21
CA LEU A 174 18.92 -34.04 -5.60
C LEU A 174 20.33 -34.40 -6.11
N THR A 175 20.68 -33.90 -7.29
CA THR A 175 22.05 -33.87 -7.81
C THR A 175 22.87 -32.89 -6.96
N PRO A 176 24.12 -33.19 -6.57
CA PRO A 176 24.92 -32.26 -5.78
C PRO A 176 25.18 -30.97 -6.55
N LEU A 177 24.92 -29.82 -5.91
CA LEU A 177 25.44 -28.54 -6.36
C LEU A 177 26.97 -28.62 -6.31
N VAL A 178 27.59 -28.58 -7.50
CA VAL A 178 29.03 -28.42 -7.68
C VAL A 178 29.42 -27.13 -6.96
N GLN A 179 30.29 -27.25 -5.94
CA GLN A 179 30.94 -26.08 -5.36
C GLN A 179 31.79 -25.41 -6.45
N VAL A 180 31.41 -24.19 -6.81
CA VAL A 180 32.30 -23.30 -7.56
C VAL A 180 33.37 -22.83 -6.56
N PRO A 181 34.67 -23.11 -6.78
CA PRO A 181 35.70 -22.62 -5.87
C PRO A 181 35.74 -21.09 -5.93
N GLU A 182 35.85 -20.47 -4.74
CA GLU A 182 36.02 -19.02 -4.62
C GLU A 182 37.29 -18.58 -5.37
N PRO A 183 37.27 -17.41 -6.01
CA PRO A 183 38.46 -16.88 -6.68
C PRO A 183 39.55 -16.59 -5.64
N ASP A 184 40.71 -17.20 -5.87
CA ASP A 184 41.92 -17.10 -5.07
C ASP A 184 42.41 -15.63 -5.02
N THR A 185 42.11 -14.93 -3.92
CA THR A 185 42.65 -13.59 -3.66
C THR A 185 44.07 -13.70 -3.10
N THR A 186 45.00 -14.13 -3.94
CA THR A 186 46.43 -14.06 -3.62
C THR A 186 47.25 -13.66 -4.85
N GLY A 187 47.79 -12.43 -4.82
CA GLY A 187 48.81 -11.95 -5.75
C GLY A 187 48.40 -10.64 -6.44
N GLY A 188 49.17 -9.57 -6.39
CA GLY A 188 50.49 -9.36 -5.83
C GLY A 188 50.88 -7.91 -6.10
N ALA A 189 51.46 -7.27 -5.10
CA ALA A 189 52.18 -6.03 -5.30
C ALA A 189 53.48 -6.33 -6.06
N SER A 190 53.69 -5.65 -7.18
CA SER A 190 54.99 -5.23 -7.71
C SER A 190 54.74 -4.12 -8.73
#